data_AF-L9YA01-F1
#
_entry.id   AF-L9YA01-F1
#
_cell.length_a   1.000
_cell.length_b   1.000
_cell.length_c   1.000
_cell.angle_alpha   90.00
_cell.angle_beta   90.00
_cell.angle_gamma   90.00
#
_symmetry.space_group_name_H-M   'P 1'
#
loop_
_entity.id
_entity.type
_entity.pdbx_description
1 polymer ?
#
loop_
_entity_poly.entity_id
_entity_poly.type
_entity_poly.pdbx_seq_one_letter_code
_entity_poly.pdbx_strand_id
1 'polypeptide(L)' 'MHLSRSVTAAGFWLGTAFPVVYLPVIVTGIDSASRLSLFVALLVVHALALVVGHDYPGSRSQ' A
#
# COMPACT_ATOMS: atom_id res chain seq x y z
N MET A 1 -7.26 -19.35 -12.07
CA MET A 1 -7.98 -18.06 -12.17
C MET A 1 -8.32 -17.42 -10.81
N HIS A 2 -8.35 -18.15 -9.69
CA HIS A 2 -8.64 -17.56 -8.37
C HIS A 2 -7.49 -16.76 -7.76
N LEU A 3 -6.24 -17.18 -7.99
CA LEU A 3 -5.05 -16.54 -7.40
C LEU A 3 -4.93 -15.06 -7.81
N SER A 4 -5.21 -14.74 -9.07
CA SER A 4 -5.19 -13.35 -9.56
C SER A 4 -6.22 -12.46 -8.86
N ARG A 5 -7.38 -13.03 -8.47
CA ARG A 5 -8.43 -12.32 -7.73
C ARG A 5 -8.06 -12.11 -6.27
N SER A 6 -7.40 -13.09 -5.65
CA SER A 6 -6.86 -12.96 -4.29
C SER A 6 -5.74 -11.92 -4.23
N VAL A 7 -4.86 -11.87 -5.24
CA VAL A 7 -3.75 -10.91 -5.32
C VAL A 7 -4.27 -9.48 -5.51
N THR A 8 -5.21 -9.26 -6.42
CA THR A 8 -5.86 -7.93 -6.60
C THR A 8 -6.65 -7.52 -5.35
N ALA A 9 -7.35 -8.44 -4.69
CA ALA A 9 -8.04 -8.16 -3.42
C ALA A 9 -7.06 -7.75 -2.33
N ALA A 10 -5.95 -8.49 -2.17
CA ALA A 10 -4.91 -8.17 -1.21
C ALA A 10 -4.27 -6.80 -1.51
N GLY A 11 -3.96 -6.52 -2.77
CA GLY A 11 -3.43 -5.22 -3.22
C GLY A 11 -4.39 -4.06 -2.91
N PHE A 12 -5.69 -4.24 -3.18
CA PHE A 12 -6.72 -3.25 -2.88
C PHE A 12 -6.79 -2.94 -1.38
N TRP A 13 -6.93 -3.98 -0.54
CA TRP A 13 -7.01 -3.80 0.92
C TRP A 13 -5.72 -3.26 1.54
N LEU A 14 -4.56 -3.72 1.07
CA LEU A 14 -3.27 -3.16 1.46
C LEU A 14 -3.21 -1.69 1.07
N GLY A 15 -3.55 -1.32 -0.17
CA GLY A 15 -3.60 0.06 -0.63
C GLY A 15 -4.54 0.93 0.22
N THR A 16 -5.72 0.43 0.61
CA THR A 16 -6.65 1.19 1.45
C THR A 16 -6.16 1.35 2.89
N ALA A 17 -5.59 0.30 3.50
CA ALA A 17 -5.21 0.29 4.92
C ALA A 17 -3.79 0.80 5.19
N PHE A 18 -2.91 0.78 4.19
CA PHE A 18 -1.51 1.20 4.32
C PHE A 18 -1.31 2.58 4.93
N PRO A 19 -2.16 3.61 4.70
CA PRO A 19 -1.91 4.95 5.24
C PRO A 19 -1.75 4.96 6.76
N VAL A 20 -2.34 4.00 7.47
CA VAL A 20 -2.18 3.81 8.91
C VAL A 20 -0.72 3.51 9.29
N VAL A 21 0.04 2.83 8.41
CA VAL A 21 1.46 2.48 8.62
C VAL A 21 2.36 3.72 8.54
N TYR A 22 1.90 4.84 7.97
CA TYR A 22 2.66 6.09 7.99
C TYR A 22 2.60 6.80 9.34
N LEU A 23 1.58 6.54 10.18
CA LEU A 23 1.39 7.27 11.44
C LEU A 23 2.60 7.16 12.38
N PRO A 24 3.18 5.97 12.62
CA PRO A 24 4.40 5.87 13.43
C PRO A 24 5.56 6.67 12.83
N VAL A 25 5.76 6.61 11.50
CA VAL A 25 6.85 7.34 10.83
C VAL A 25 6.69 8.85 11.00
N ILE A 26 5.46 9.36 10.85
CA ILE A 26 5.13 10.78 11.04
C ILE A 26 5.34 11.20 12.49
N VAL A 27 4.86 10.40 13.45
CA VAL A 27 4.99 10.69 14.89
C VAL A 27 6.45 10.68 15.34
N THR A 28 7.26 9.73 14.83
CA THR A 28 8.69 9.65 15.16
C THR A 28 9.55 10.68 14.41
N GLY A 29 9.03 11.24 13.32
CA GLY A 29 9.77 12.14 12.43
C GLY A 29 10.83 11.44 11.58
N ILE A 30 11.38 12.19 10.62
CA ILE A 30 12.47 11.76 9.75
C ILE A 30 13.72 12.57 10.15
N ASP A 31 14.60 11.94 10.92
CA ASP A 31 15.83 12.55 11.48
C ASP A 31 17.11 12.07 10.79
N SER A 32 17.00 11.10 9.87
CA SER A 32 18.13 10.37 9.32
C SER A 32 17.84 9.84 7.93
N ALA A 33 18.90 9.62 7.15
CA ALA A 33 18.81 9.07 5.80
C ALA A 33 18.16 7.67 5.79
N SER A 34 18.42 6.84 6.81
CA SER A 34 17.79 5.52 6.94
C SER A 34 16.27 5.60 7.13
N ARG A 35 15.78 6.52 7.98
CA ARG A 35 14.34 6.75 8.13
C ARG A 35 13.70 7.30 6.87
N LEU A 36 14.41 8.17 6.15
CA LEU A 36 13.95 8.67 4.85
C LEU A 36 13.83 7.53 3.83
N SER A 37 14.85 6.67 3.73
CA SER A 37 14.82 5.50 2.85
C SER A 37 13.69 4.53 3.21
N LEU A 38 13.43 4.32 4.51
CA LEU A 38 12.29 3.53 4.98
C LEU A 38 10.96 4.12 4.53
N PHE A 39 10.78 5.44 4.69
CA PHE A 39 9.56 6.12 4.26
C PHE A 39 9.35 6.01 2.75
N VAL A 40 10.40 6.21 1.95
CA VAL A 40 10.34 6.04 0.49
C VAL A 40 10.02 4.59 0.10
N ALA A 41 10.60 3.60 0.77
CA ALA A 41 10.29 2.20 0.53
C ALA A 41 8.81 1.89 0.83
N LEU A 42 8.27 2.43 1.92
CA LEU A 42 6.84 2.32 2.24
C LEU A 42 5.97 2.94 1.14
N LEU A 43 6.33 4.13 0.63
CA LEU A 43 5.62 4.76 -0.50
C LEU A 43 5.64 3.89 -1.75
N VAL A 44 6.77 3.28 -2.08
CA VAL A 44 6.88 2.37 -3.24
C VAL A 44 5.99 1.15 -3.07
N VAL A 45 6.03 0.50 -1.89
CA VAL A 45 5.15 -0.65 -1.59
C VAL A 45 3.68 -0.25 -1.68
N HIS A 46 3.32 0.93 -1.18
CA HIS A 46 1.97 1.45 -1.26
C HIS A 46 1.51 1.67 -2.70
N ALA A 47 2.34 2.30 -3.53
CA ALA A 47 2.05 2.50 -4.95
C ALA A 47 1.89 1.16 -5.67
N LEU A 48 2.74 0.17 -5.39
CA LEU A 48 2.59 -1.18 -5.93
C LEU A 48 1.28 -1.83 -5.50
N ALA A 49 0.87 -1.68 -4.23
CA ALA A 49 -0.41 -2.19 -3.74
C ALA A 49 -1.60 -1.55 -4.49
N LEU A 50 -1.54 -0.24 -4.76
CA LEU A 50 -2.57 0.47 -5.55
C LEU A 50 -2.61 -0.02 -7.00
N VAL A 51 -1.45 -0.19 -7.65
CA VAL A 51 -1.37 -0.69 -9.03
C VAL A 51 -1.89 -2.13 -9.12
N VAL A 52 -1.46 -3.01 -8.21
CA VAL A 52 -1.91 -4.41 -8.17
C VAL A 52 -3.39 -4.51 -7.80
N GLY A 53 -3.89 -3.64 -6.92
CA GLY A 53 -5.29 -3.61 -6.49
C GLY A 53 -6.25 -2.97 -7.49
N HIS A 54 -5.74 -2.29 -8.52
CA HIS A 54 -6.54 -1.50 -9.45
C HIS A 54 -7.63 -2.32 -10.17
N ASP A 55 -7.30 -3.56 -10.53
CA ASP A 55 -8.22 -4.46 -11.24
C ASP A 55 -9.13 -5.27 -10.32
N TYR A 56 -9.18 -4.96 -9.03
CA TYR A 56 -10.02 -5.68 -8.08
C TYR A 56 -11.51 -5.61 -8.49
N PRO A 57 -12.14 -6.73 -8.90
CA PRO A 57 -13.47 -6.68 -9.51
C PRO A 57 -14.60 -6.26 -8.56
N GLY A 58 -14.38 -6.35 -7.24
CA GLY A 58 -15.38 -6.01 -6.23
C GLY A 58 -15.55 -4.51 -5.96
N SER A 59 -14.65 -3.65 -6.47
CA SER A 59 -14.76 -2.19 -6.34
C SER A 59 -15.56 -1.54 -7.48
N ARG A 60 -15.76 -2.25 -8.60
CA ARG A 60 -16.62 -1.77 -9.70
C ARG A 60 -18.08 -2.03 -9.33
N SER A 61 -18.79 -0.98 -8.91
CA SER A 61 -20.25 -0.97 -8.92
C SER A 61 -20.71 -1.10 -10.37
N GLN A 62 -21.27 -2.26 -10.73
CA GLN A 62 -22.07 -2.39 -11.96
C GLN A 62 -23.41 -1.67 -11.81
#